data_AF-X1NUC0-F1
#
_entry.id   AF-X1NUC0-F1
#
_cell.length_a   1.000
_cell.length_b   1.000
_cell.length_c   1.000
_cell.angle_alpha   90.00
_cell.angle_beta   90.00
_cell.angle_gamma   90.00
#
_symmetry.space_group_name_H-M   'P 1'
#
loop_
_entity.id
_entity.type
_entity.pdbx_description
1 polymer ?
#
loop_
_entity_poly.entity_id
_entity_poly.type
_entity_poly.pdbx_seq_one_letter_code
_entity_poly.pdbx_strand_id
1 'polypeptide(L)'
;DPEERTPLSDITVTADIGGEGITAVVVHIKECNQDQGICFSEQSGKMNDLEPGKFQAQFTLKEKEADYIQYYFDIIIDGEEVRLDETWTIDLLVDSNDNNGDNGTPGFEFMVLITAIGMGFVLFRKKRL
;
A
#
# COMPACT_ATOMS: atom_id res chain seq x y z
N ASP A 1 -19.01 5.36 11.62
CA ASP A 1 -17.77 5.64 10.88
C ASP A 1 -16.73 4.59 11.21
N PRO A 2 -15.91 4.12 10.27
CA PRO A 2 -14.70 3.41 10.64
C PRO A 2 -13.73 4.43 11.27
N GLU A 3 -13.30 4.12 12.49
CA GLU A 3 -12.49 4.98 13.37
C GLU A 3 -11.13 5.31 12.72
N GLU A 4 -11.13 6.50 12.12
CA GLU A 4 -10.09 7.52 11.99
C GLU A 4 -8.67 7.13 11.51
N ARG A 5 -8.35 7.61 10.31
CA ARG A 5 -7.03 7.55 9.68
C ARG A 5 -6.06 8.53 10.33
N THR A 6 -5.61 8.29 11.55
CA THR A 6 -4.82 9.26 12.31
C THR A 6 -3.31 9.08 12.10
N PRO A 7 -2.49 10.15 12.18
CA PRO A 7 -1.04 10.01 12.28
C PRO A 7 -0.63 9.14 13.49
N LEU A 8 0.53 8.49 13.42
CA LEU A 8 1.04 7.58 14.47
C LEU A 8 0.16 6.34 14.76
N SER A 9 -0.73 5.97 13.83
CA SER A 9 -1.55 4.76 13.93
C SER A 9 -0.94 3.58 13.17
N ASP A 10 -1.46 2.39 13.45
CA ASP A 10 -1.20 1.20 12.64
C ASP A 10 -2.16 1.15 11.45
N ILE A 11 -1.64 0.81 10.28
CA ILE A 11 -2.40 0.75 9.05
C ILE A 11 -2.27 -0.62 8.42
N THR A 12 -3.35 -1.07 7.82
CA THR A 12 -3.40 -2.32 7.06
C THR A 12 -3.69 -2.00 5.60
N VAL A 13 -2.72 -2.32 4.74
CA VAL A 13 -2.88 -2.23 3.29
C VAL A 13 -3.28 -3.60 2.76
N THR A 14 -4.44 -3.67 2.14
CA THR A 14 -4.91 -4.88 1.47
C THR A 14 -5.01 -4.58 -0.04
N ALA A 15 -4.48 -5.47 -0.87
CA ALA A 15 -4.51 -5.32 -2.33
C ALA A 15 -4.99 -6.61 -2.99
N ASP A 16 -5.99 -6.50 -3.86
CA ASP A 16 -6.43 -7.59 -4.74
C ASP A 16 -5.67 -7.45 -6.06
N ILE A 17 -4.70 -8.32 -6.32
CA ILE A 17 -3.84 -8.29 -7.52
C ILE A 17 -4.11 -9.54 -8.36
N GLY A 18 -4.78 -9.34 -9.50
CA GLY A 18 -5.02 -10.41 -10.48
C GLY A 18 -3.87 -10.54 -11.48
N GLY A 19 -3.45 -11.77 -11.79
CA GLY A 19 -2.42 -12.08 -12.78
C GLY A 19 -1.82 -13.48 -12.59
N GLU A 20 -1.09 -13.98 -13.58
CA GLU A 20 -0.30 -15.22 -13.47
C GLU A 20 1.18 -14.90 -13.21
N GLY A 21 1.91 -15.83 -12.58
CA GLY A 21 3.36 -15.68 -12.35
C GLY A 21 3.75 -14.72 -11.22
N ILE A 22 2.79 -14.18 -10.45
CA ILE A 22 3.07 -13.31 -9.30
C ILE A 22 3.73 -14.13 -8.19
N THR A 23 4.91 -13.67 -7.75
CA THR A 23 5.72 -14.35 -6.71
C THR A 23 5.90 -13.50 -5.46
N ALA A 24 5.76 -12.18 -5.58
CA ALA A 24 5.78 -11.26 -4.46
C ALA A 24 5.12 -9.93 -4.85
N VAL A 25 4.58 -9.26 -3.85
CA VAL A 25 4.09 -7.89 -3.95
C VAL A 25 4.75 -7.10 -2.83
N VAL A 26 5.27 -5.92 -3.16
CA VAL A 26 5.86 -4.99 -2.21
C VAL A 26 5.05 -3.70 -2.27
N VAL A 27 4.59 -3.22 -1.12
CA VAL A 27 3.98 -1.90 -1.02
C VAL A 27 4.99 -0.94 -0.42
N HIS A 28 5.03 0.26 -0.98
CA HIS A 28 5.85 1.38 -0.53
C HIS A 28 4.95 2.49 -0.07
N ILE A 29 5.24 3.06 1.09
CA ILE A 29 4.42 4.07 1.77
C ILE A 29 5.29 5.26 2.12
N LYS A 30 4.81 6.45 1.82
CA LYS A 30 5.38 7.73 2.27
C LYS A 30 4.33 8.51 3.02
N GLU A 31 4.65 8.91 4.23
CA GLU A 31 3.91 9.90 4.98
C GLU A 31 4.30 11.29 4.45
N CYS A 32 3.35 12.19 4.24
CA CYS A 32 3.59 13.51 3.65
C CYS A 32 2.81 14.60 4.40
N ASN A 33 3.32 15.83 4.33
CA ASN A 33 2.69 17.04 4.85
C ASN A 33 2.44 18.01 3.68
N GLN A 34 1.17 18.31 3.40
CA GLN A 34 0.78 19.17 2.28
C GLN A 34 1.18 20.64 2.52
N ASP A 35 1.03 21.13 3.75
CA ASP A 35 1.32 22.53 4.12
C ASP A 35 2.81 22.89 3.97
N GLN A 36 3.69 21.94 4.29
CA GLN A 36 5.14 22.05 4.15
C GLN A 36 5.61 21.63 2.75
N GLY A 37 4.79 20.92 1.98
CA GLY A 37 5.12 20.40 0.66
C GLY A 37 6.22 19.34 0.70
N ILE A 38 6.30 18.55 1.77
CA ILE A 38 7.34 17.53 1.97
C ILE A 38 6.74 16.14 2.14
N CYS A 39 7.51 15.13 1.77
CA CYS A 39 7.26 13.74 2.15
C CYS A 39 8.44 13.22 2.98
N PHE A 40 8.11 12.47 4.01
CA PHE A 40 9.07 11.84 4.91
C PHE A 40 9.68 10.59 4.27
N SER A 41 10.50 9.88 5.04
CA SER A 41 11.21 8.69 4.56
C SER A 41 10.23 7.58 4.20
N GLU A 42 10.52 6.90 3.08
CA GLU A 42 9.72 5.78 2.60
C GLU A 42 9.84 4.56 3.52
N GLN A 43 8.71 3.89 3.72
CA GLN A 43 8.62 2.58 4.37
C GLN A 43 8.16 1.56 3.32
N SER A 44 8.87 0.45 3.20
CA SER A 44 8.52 -0.62 2.25
C SER A 44 8.26 -1.91 2.99
N GLY A 45 7.28 -2.68 2.53
CA GLY A 45 6.91 -3.96 3.14
C GLY A 45 6.50 -4.96 2.09
N LYS A 46 7.09 -6.16 2.16
CA LYS A 46 6.59 -7.31 1.40
C LYS A 46 5.20 -7.66 1.95
N MET A 47 4.23 -7.75 1.05
CA MET A 47 2.88 -8.17 1.40
C MET A 47 2.80 -9.70 1.53
N ASN A 48 2.03 -10.16 2.49
CA ASN A 48 1.73 -11.56 2.71
C ASN A 48 0.46 -11.96 1.95
N ASP A 49 0.43 -13.17 1.41
CA ASP A 49 -0.78 -13.74 0.81
C ASP A 49 -1.83 -13.98 1.90
N LEU A 50 -3.03 -13.41 1.73
CA LEU A 50 -4.20 -13.76 2.54
C LEU A 50 -4.97 -14.92 1.90
N GLU A 51 -5.19 -14.80 0.59
CA GLU A 51 -5.84 -15.77 -0.28
C GLU A 51 -5.33 -15.57 -1.72
N PRO A 52 -5.54 -16.52 -2.66
CA PRO A 52 -5.01 -16.39 -4.01
C PRO A 52 -5.43 -15.06 -4.68
N GLY A 53 -4.45 -14.22 -5.01
CA GLY A 53 -4.67 -12.91 -5.62
C GLY A 53 -4.99 -11.79 -4.63
N LYS A 54 -4.93 -12.02 -3.32
CA LYS A 54 -5.14 -11.00 -2.29
C LYS A 54 -3.98 -10.95 -1.30
N PHE A 55 -3.43 -9.76 -1.14
CA PHE A 55 -2.21 -9.50 -0.42
C PHE A 55 -2.45 -8.50 0.70
N GLN A 56 -1.71 -8.63 1.81
CA GLN A 56 -1.81 -7.70 2.93
C GLN A 56 -0.44 -7.36 3.54
N ALA A 57 -0.26 -6.10 3.93
CA ALA A 57 0.85 -5.65 4.76
C ALA A 57 0.37 -4.69 5.85
N GLN A 58 1.05 -4.70 6.99
CA GLN A 58 0.79 -3.78 8.10
C GLN A 58 1.97 -2.83 8.29
N PHE A 59 1.69 -1.57 8.57
CA PHE A 59 2.69 -0.53 8.81
C PHE A 59 2.29 0.29 10.03
N THR A 60 3.28 0.76 10.77
CA THR A 60 3.08 1.78 11.81
C THR A 60 3.54 3.12 11.25
N LEU A 61 2.61 4.08 11.20
CA LEU A 61 2.90 5.46 10.83
C LEU A 61 3.79 6.11 11.91
N LYS A 62 4.74 6.94 11.49
CA LYS A 62 5.78 7.49 12.38
C LYS A 62 5.74 9.01 12.46
N GLU A 63 5.06 9.66 11.53
CA GLU A 63 5.19 11.09 11.31
C GLU A 63 3.94 11.82 11.79
N LYS A 64 4.05 12.44 12.97
CA LYS A 64 2.96 13.20 13.57
C LYS A 64 2.49 14.38 12.69
N GLU A 65 3.42 14.96 11.94
CA GLU A 65 3.14 16.10 11.07
C GLU A 65 2.53 15.67 9.73
N ALA A 66 2.42 14.38 9.43
CA ALA A 66 1.83 13.95 8.17
C ALA A 66 0.31 14.16 8.16
N ASP A 67 -0.21 14.64 7.03
CA ASP A 67 -1.63 14.85 6.78
C ASP A 67 -2.16 13.98 5.62
N TYR A 68 -1.29 13.33 4.86
CA TYR A 68 -1.65 12.28 3.91
C TYR A 68 -0.55 11.25 3.71
N ILE A 69 -0.92 10.12 3.12
CA ILE A 69 -0.04 9.04 2.72
C ILE A 69 -0.01 8.94 1.20
N GLN A 70 1.17 8.78 0.61
CA GLN A 70 1.35 8.27 -0.74
C GLN A 70 1.79 6.82 -0.70
N TYR A 71 1.27 5.99 -1.60
CA TYR A 71 1.75 4.62 -1.74
C TYR A 71 1.72 4.13 -3.18
N TYR A 72 2.55 3.15 -3.46
CA TYR A 72 2.62 2.43 -4.73
C TYR A 72 3.05 0.98 -4.50
N PHE A 73 2.87 0.13 -5.51
CA PHE A 73 3.24 -1.28 -5.44
C PHE A 73 4.28 -1.62 -6.49
N ASP A 74 5.22 -2.48 -6.10
CA ASP A 74 6.08 -3.23 -7.00
C ASP A 74 5.65 -4.71 -6.97
N ILE A 75 5.41 -5.29 -8.14
CA ILE A 75 4.96 -6.67 -8.31
C ILE A 75 6.08 -7.46 -8.96
N ILE A 76 6.46 -8.58 -8.35
CA ILE A 76 7.46 -9.49 -8.92
C ILE A 76 6.75 -10.61 -9.67
N ILE A 77 6.84 -10.58 -11.00
CA ILE A 77 6.22 -11.52 -11.93
C ILE A 77 7.31 -12.35 -12.61
N ASP A 78 7.29 -13.66 -12.45
CA ASP A 78 8.29 -14.58 -13.02
C ASP A 78 9.75 -14.19 -12.70
N GLY A 79 9.97 -13.49 -11.57
CA GLY A 79 11.27 -12.99 -11.13
C GLY A 79 11.66 -11.61 -11.65
N GLU A 80 10.81 -10.95 -12.43
CA GLU A 80 10.97 -9.55 -12.87
C GLU A 80 10.13 -8.61 -12.00
N GLU A 81 10.75 -7.52 -11.54
CA GLU A 81 10.08 -6.49 -10.75
C GLU A 81 9.42 -5.46 -11.67
N VAL A 82 8.10 -5.32 -11.54
CA VAL A 82 7.28 -4.36 -12.28
C VAL A 82 6.67 -3.40 -11.29
N ARG A 83 7.08 -2.13 -11.38
CA ARG A 83 6.44 -1.03 -10.64
C ARG A 83 5.10 -0.70 -11.29
N LEU A 84 4.06 -0.56 -10.48
CA LEU A 84 2.83 0.07 -10.94
C LEU A 84 3.05 1.58 -11.05
N ASP A 85 2.75 2.13 -12.22
CA ASP A 85 2.92 3.56 -12.50
C ASP A 85 2.00 4.45 -11.65
N GLU A 86 0.91 3.88 -11.13
CA GLU A 86 -0.04 4.60 -10.29
C GLU A 86 0.52 4.78 -8.87
N THR A 87 0.49 6.03 -8.41
CA THR A 87 0.73 6.38 -7.00
C THR A 87 -0.60 6.84 -6.43
N TRP A 88 -1.06 6.16 -5.38
CA TRP A 88 -2.30 6.49 -4.70
C TRP A 88 -2.03 7.39 -3.51
N THR A 89 -3.02 8.22 -3.17
CA THR A 89 -2.97 9.12 -2.01
C THR A 89 -4.16 8.86 -1.09
N ILE A 90 -3.91 8.87 0.21
CA ILE A 90 -4.95 8.77 1.24
C ILE A 90 -4.74 9.86 2.27
N ASP A 91 -5.75 10.72 2.45
CA ASP A 91 -5.74 11.74 3.49
C ASP A 91 -5.86 11.10 4.87
N LEU A 92 -5.08 11.62 5.82
CA LEU A 92 -5.18 11.30 7.23
C LEU A 92 -6.13 12.30 7.91
N LEU A 93 -6.97 11.82 8.82
CA LEU A 93 -7.72 12.68 9.72
C LEU A 93 -6.74 13.25 10.74
N VAL A 94 -6.43 14.54 10.58
CA VAL A 94 -5.73 15.32 11.61
C VAL A 94 -6.79 15.74 12.61
N ASP A 95 -6.99 14.92 13.64
CA ASP A 95 -8.09 15.12 14.55
C ASP A 95 -7.92 16.44 15.31
N SER A 96 -8.92 17.32 15.16
CA SER A 96 -8.99 18.60 15.84
C SER A 96 -9.68 18.39 17.18
N ASN A 97 -8.97 17.71 18.10
CA ASN A 97 -9.23 17.77 19.53
C ASN A 97 -10.65 17.33 19.97
N ASP A 98 -10.86 16.03 20.22
CA ASP A 98 -11.93 15.63 21.15
C ASP A 98 -11.55 14.50 22.11
N ASN A 99 -11.95 14.69 23.37
CA ASN A 99 -11.68 13.80 24.49
C ASN A 99 -12.76 12.71 24.54
N ASN A 100 -12.42 11.43 24.46
CA ASN A 100 -12.84 10.42 25.44
C ASN A 100 -12.21 9.06 25.11
N GLY A 101 -11.74 8.34 26.14
CA GLY A 101 -10.96 7.12 25.94
C GLY A 101 -11.76 5.90 25.49
N ASP A 102 -11.06 5.01 24.77
CA ASP A 102 -11.08 3.59 25.08
C ASP A 102 -9.76 2.93 24.64
N ASN A 103 -9.42 1.85 25.32
CA ASN A 103 -8.09 1.26 25.33
C ASN A 103 -7.95 0.21 24.22
N GLY A 104 -7.62 0.64 23.01
CA GLY A 104 -7.24 -0.25 21.90
C GLY A 104 -6.71 0.59 20.75
N THR A 105 -5.47 0.36 20.32
CA THR A 105 -4.85 1.08 19.19
C THR A 105 -5.78 0.97 17.97
N PRO A 106 -6.44 2.06 17.52
CA PRO A 106 -7.32 1.99 16.36
C PRO A 106 -6.43 1.87 15.13
N GLY A 107 -6.38 0.67 14.56
CA GLY A 107 -5.74 0.45 13.26
C GLY A 107 -6.78 0.59 12.15
N PHE A 108 -6.45 1.29 11.07
CA PHE A 108 -7.38 1.44 9.93
C PHE A 108 -6.97 0.56 8.74
N GLU A 109 -7.96 0.05 8.01
CA GLU A 109 -7.76 -0.81 6.84
C GLU A 109 -8.23 -0.11 5.56
N PHE A 110 -7.46 -0.21 4.48
CA PHE A 110 -7.89 0.20 3.15
C PHE A 110 -7.57 -0.88 2.09
N MET A 111 -8.55 -1.13 1.21
CA MET A 111 -8.49 -2.15 0.17
C MET A 111 -8.38 -1.51 -1.21
N VAL A 112 -7.42 -1.97 -2.03
CA VAL A 112 -7.21 -1.53 -3.41
C VAL A 112 -7.33 -2.72 -4.36
N LEU A 113 -8.12 -2.57 -5.43
CA LEU A 113 -8.25 -3.59 -6.47
C LEU A 113 -7.37 -3.23 -7.67
N ILE A 114 -6.46 -4.13 -8.04
CA ILE A 114 -5.47 -3.96 -9.09
C ILE A 114 -5.56 -5.15 -10.06
N THR A 115 -5.89 -4.87 -11.32
CA THR A 115 -5.83 -5.90 -12.38
C THR A 115 -4.51 -5.80 -13.11
N ALA A 116 -3.54 -6.68 -12.82
CA ALA A 116 -2.34 -6.78 -13.65
C ALA A 116 -2.75 -7.44 -14.97
N ILE A 117 -2.77 -6.65 -16.06
CA ILE A 117 -3.14 -7.16 -17.39
C ILE A 117 -2.01 -8.10 -17.85
N GLY A 118 -2.20 -9.39 -17.59
CA GLY A 118 -1.36 -10.46 -18.09
C GLY A 118 -1.54 -10.64 -19.59
N MET A 119 -0.98 -9.75 -20.40
CA MET A 119 -0.86 -9.95 -21.85
C MET A 119 0.43 -9.30 -22.38
N GLY A 120 1.55 -10.03 -22.35
CA GLY A 120 2.75 -9.57 -23.04
C GLY A 120 3.93 -10.54 -23.12
N PHE A 121 4.23 -11.29 -22.07
CA PHE A 121 5.53 -12.00 -22.01
C PHE A 121 5.52 -13.48 -22.41
N VAL A 122 4.35 -14.09 -22.66
CA VAL A 122 4.27 -15.49 -23.11
C VAL A 122 4.61 -15.68 -24.60
N LEU A 123 4.71 -14.62 -25.42
CA LEU A 123 4.94 -14.76 -26.87
C LEU A 123 6.40 -14.64 -27.34
N PHE A 124 7.36 -14.18 -26.52
CA PHE A 124 8.75 -14.03 -26.98
C PHE A 124 9.68 -15.23 -26.76
N ARG A 125 9.28 -16.25 -25.99
CA ARG A 125 10.13 -17.44 -25.77
C ARG A 125 9.91 -18.61 -26.73
N LYS A 126 8.90 -18.58 -27.61
CA LYS A 126 8.60 -19.70 -28.54
C LYS A 126 9.23 -19.60 -29.95
N LYS A 127 10.15 -18.67 -30.21
CA LYS A 127 10.88 -18.60 -31.49
C LYS A 127 12.40 -18.71 -31.31
N ARG A 128 12.86 -19.83 -30.75
CA ARG A 128 14.18 -20.40 -31.03
C ARG A 128 14.06 -21.92 -31.03
N LEU A 129 13.54 -22.46 -32.12
CA LEU A 129 13.78 -23.81 -32.63
C LEU A 129 13.97 -23.68 -34.13
#